data_AF-A0A348ZKA0-F1
#
_entry.id   AF-A0A348ZKA0-F1
#
_cell.length_a   1.000
_cell.length_b   1.000
_cell.length_c   1.000
_cell.angle_alpha   90.00
_cell.angle_beta   90.00
_cell.angle_gamma   90.00
#
_symmetry.space_group_name_H-M   'P 1'
#
loop_
_entity.id
_entity.type
_entity.pdbx_description
1 polymer ?
#
loop_
_entity_poly.entity_id
_entity_poly.type
_entity_poly.pdbx_seq_one_letter_code
_entity_poly.pdbx_strand_id
1 'polypeptide(L)'
;DSYIADATTAFHTYAVEWYPTYIKFTVDGKQTGIYDPASYTVDVPATDDMSVWPYKYPFYLIMNCAIGGTLGGEVTPQYWTKIATNGNIETYQDKLEFEYVRVYQ
;
A
#
# COMPACT_ATOMS: atom_id res chain seq x y z
N ASP A 1 9.07 -13.14 -7.13
CA ASP A 1 7.80 -13.11 -7.86
C ASP A 1 6.67 -13.05 -6.85
N SER A 2 5.85 -11.99 -6.90
CA SER A 2 4.88 -11.60 -5.87
C SER A 2 3.46 -11.46 -6.43
N TYR A 3 3.19 -12.08 -7.58
CA TYR A 3 1.86 -12.10 -8.17
C TYR A 3 0.88 -12.88 -7.30
N ILE A 4 -0.28 -12.27 -7.03
CA ILE A 4 -1.38 -12.83 -6.24
C ILE A 4 -2.61 -12.76 -7.14
N ALA A 5 -3.10 -13.92 -7.58
CA ALA A 5 -4.12 -14.02 -8.63
C ALA A 5 -5.48 -13.43 -8.20
N ASP A 6 -5.77 -13.46 -6.91
CA ASP A 6 -7.03 -13.08 -6.27
C ASP A 6 -6.90 -11.83 -5.39
N ALA A 7 -5.85 -11.03 -5.59
CA ALA A 7 -5.60 -9.80 -4.80
C ALA A 7 -6.78 -8.81 -4.76
N THR A 8 -7.69 -8.87 -5.74
CA THR A 8 -8.87 -8.01 -5.84
C THR A 8 -10.19 -8.72 -5.55
N THR A 9 -10.17 -10.01 -5.24
CA THR A 9 -11.37 -10.85 -5.06
C THR A 9 -11.39 -11.65 -3.76
N ALA A 10 -10.27 -11.69 -3.01
CA ALA A 10 -10.17 -12.32 -1.71
C ALA A 10 -9.49 -11.40 -0.67
N PHE A 11 -9.74 -11.66 0.61
CA PHE A 11 -9.01 -11.01 1.68
C PHE A 11 -7.61 -11.62 1.81
N HIS A 12 -6.60 -10.76 1.93
CA HIS A 12 -5.21 -11.13 2.17
C HIS A 12 -4.66 -10.35 3.37
N THR A 13 -3.70 -10.97 4.08
CA THR A 13 -3.00 -10.29 5.17
C THR A 13 -1.76 -9.59 4.62
N TYR A 14 -1.83 -8.27 4.50
CA TYR A 14 -0.67 -7.42 4.24
C TYR A 14 -0.04 -7.01 5.57
N ALA A 15 1.27 -7.23 5.73
CA ALA A 15 1.98 -6.82 6.92
C ALA A 15 3.26 -6.06 6.59
N VAL A 16 3.57 -5.11 7.46
CA VAL A 16 4.82 -4.35 7.49
C VAL A 16 5.49 -4.70 8.81
N GLU A 17 6.58 -5.45 8.74
CA GLU A 17 7.44 -5.69 9.89
C GLU A 17 8.57 -4.66 9.87
N TRP A 18 8.58 -3.81 10.87
CA TRP A 18 9.45 -2.65 10.88
C TRP A 18 10.53 -2.82 11.95
N TYR A 19 11.76 -3.00 11.49
CA TYR A 19 12.95 -3.17 12.31
C TYR A 19 13.74 -1.87 12.38
N PRO A 20 14.65 -1.71 13.36
CA PRO A 20 15.49 -0.51 13.45
C PRO A 20 16.35 -0.22 12.21
N THR A 21 16.66 -1.25 11.42
CA THR A 21 17.59 -1.15 10.28
C THR A 21 17.00 -1.54 8.93
N TYR A 22 15.76 -2.05 8.85
CA TYR A 22 15.09 -2.40 7.60
C TYR A 22 13.58 -2.53 7.79
N ILE A 23 12.82 -2.50 6.70
CA ILE A 23 11.39 -2.80 6.69
C ILE A 23 11.17 -4.04 5.81
N LYS A 24 10.47 -5.03 6.34
CA LYS A 24 10.08 -6.23 5.60
C LYS A 24 8.58 -6.18 5.32
N PHE A 25 8.21 -6.42 4.07
CA PHE A 25 6.84 -6.51 3.62
C PHE A 25 6.47 -7.96 3.39
N THR A 26 5.29 -8.35 3.88
CA THR A 26 4.75 -9.69 3.65
C THR A 26 3.32 -9.62 3.14
N VAL A 27 2.96 -10.59 2.31
CA VAL A 27 1.55 -10.91 2.01
C VAL A 27 1.30 -12.36 2.39
N ASP A 28 0.25 -12.59 3.18
CA ASP A 28 -0.10 -13.90 3.75
C ASP A 28 1.07 -14.57 4.48
N GLY A 29 1.84 -13.77 5.21
CA GLY A 29 3.02 -14.21 5.96
C GLY A 29 4.26 -14.51 5.11
N LYS A 30 4.16 -14.47 3.77
CA LYS A 30 5.31 -14.65 2.87
C LYS A 30 5.97 -13.31 2.56
N GLN A 31 7.28 -13.21 2.74
CA GLN A 31 8.05 -12.02 2.35
C GLN A 31 7.92 -11.74 0.86
N THR A 32 7.52 -10.52 0.52
CA THR A 32 7.39 -10.02 -0.85
C THR A 32 8.32 -8.85 -1.16
N GLY A 33 8.82 -8.16 -0.13
CA GLY A 33 9.76 -7.06 -0.29
C GLY A 33 10.57 -6.80 0.96
N ILE A 34 11.74 -6.19 0.75
CA ILE A 34 12.57 -5.63 1.82
C ILE A 34 13.03 -4.25 1.39
N TYR A 35 12.90 -3.29 2.30
CA TYR A 35 13.49 -1.97 2.19
C TYR A 35 14.65 -1.89 3.18
N ASP A 36 15.87 -1.78 2.66
CA ASP A 36 17.09 -1.68 3.44
C ASP A 36 17.78 -0.35 3.12
N PRO A 37 17.84 0.62 4.06
CA PRO A 37 18.49 1.90 3.83
C PRO A 37 19.99 1.72 3.53
N ALA A 38 20.61 0.61 3.93
CA ALA A 38 22.02 0.34 3.62
C ALA A 38 22.28 0.09 2.13
N SER A 39 21.23 -0.10 1.30
CA SER A 39 21.37 -0.15 -0.15
C SER A 39 21.67 1.22 -0.79
N TYR A 40 21.56 2.31 -0.03
CA TYR A 40 21.82 3.67 -0.49
C TYR A 40 23.21 4.14 -0.05
N THR A 41 23.89 4.89 -0.93
CA THR A 41 25.16 5.55 -0.61
C THR A 41 24.87 6.94 -0.06
N VAL A 42 25.21 7.17 1.21
CA VAL A 42 25.08 8.44 1.92
C VAL A 42 26.31 8.68 2.80
N ASP A 43 26.53 9.93 3.22
CA ASP A 43 27.75 10.33 3.94
C ASP A 43 27.76 9.97 5.44
N VAL A 44 26.61 9.52 5.95
CA VAL A 44 26.40 9.10 7.36
C VAL A 44 25.87 7.66 7.38
N PRO A 45 25.78 6.97 8.55
CA PRO A 45 25.08 5.70 8.61
C PRO A 45 23.67 5.84 8.01
N ALA A 46 23.27 4.95 7.09
CA ALA A 46 22.03 5.14 6.34
C ALA A 46 20.77 5.18 7.22
N THR A 47 20.80 4.54 8.38
CA THR A 47 19.74 4.61 9.40
C THR A 47 19.67 5.97 10.11
N ASP A 48 20.67 6.83 9.95
CA ASP A 48 20.72 8.17 10.52
C ASP A 48 20.37 9.28 9.52
N ASP A 49 20.40 8.98 8.23
CA ASP A 49 20.07 9.93 7.17
C ASP A 49 18.55 9.98 6.91
N MET A 50 17.93 11.15 7.12
CA MET A 50 16.49 11.34 6.94
C MET A 50 16.02 11.18 5.49
N SER A 51 16.91 11.35 4.50
CA SER A 51 16.54 11.23 3.09
C SER A 51 16.27 9.79 2.66
N VAL A 52 16.84 8.81 3.37
CA VAL A 52 16.67 7.38 3.09
C VAL A 52 16.08 6.60 4.27
N TRP A 53 16.14 7.11 5.50
CA TRP A 53 15.55 6.45 6.67
C TRP A 53 14.74 7.42 7.56
N PRO A 54 13.64 7.99 7.04
CA PRO A 54 12.75 8.86 7.82
C PRO A 54 11.98 8.10 8.90
N TYR A 55 12.03 6.76 8.88
CA TYR A 55 11.15 5.94 9.69
C TYR A 55 11.49 5.98 11.18
N LYS A 56 12.71 6.32 11.61
CA LYS A 56 13.06 6.38 13.06
C LYS A 56 12.25 7.39 13.91
N TYR A 57 11.45 8.26 13.28
CA TYR A 57 10.63 9.27 13.95
C TYR A 57 9.16 8.86 14.03
N PRO A 58 8.38 9.41 14.97
CA PRO A 58 6.94 9.17 15.02
C PRO A 58 6.22 9.62 13.75
N PHE A 59 5.32 8.79 13.25
CA PHE A 59 4.43 9.12 12.13
C PHE A 59 3.08 8.42 12.27
N TYR A 60 2.12 8.81 11.41
CA TYR A 60 0.79 8.22 11.37
C TYR A 60 0.69 7.20 10.24
N LEU A 61 -0.05 6.12 10.48
CA LEU A 61 -0.51 5.22 9.42
C LEU A 61 -1.69 5.87 8.70
N ILE A 62 -1.60 5.97 7.37
CA ILE A 62 -2.70 6.40 6.50
C ILE A 62 -3.11 5.21 5.65
N MET A 63 -4.42 4.95 5.59
CA MET A 63 -5.01 4.01 4.64
C MET A 63 -6.07 4.76 3.85
N ASN A 64 -5.96 4.75 2.54
CA ASN A 64 -6.88 5.45 1.65
C ASN A 64 -7.07 4.68 0.34
N CYS A 65 -8.21 4.90 -0.31
CA CYS A 65 -8.41 4.58 -1.72
C CYS A 65 -8.35 5.90 -2.51
N ALA A 66 -7.44 5.99 -3.47
CA ALA A 66 -7.32 7.15 -4.36
C ALA A 66 -7.75 6.76 -5.77
N ILE A 67 -8.46 7.66 -6.45
CA ILE A 67 -9.00 7.45 -7.79
C ILE A 67 -8.40 8.50 -8.73
N GLY A 68 -7.73 8.04 -9.80
CA GLY A 68 -7.14 8.90 -10.82
C GLY A 68 -5.88 9.66 -10.37
N GLY A 69 -5.76 10.92 -10.79
CA GLY A 69 -4.58 11.75 -10.55
C GLY A 69 -3.40 11.41 -11.47
N THR A 70 -2.28 12.11 -11.29
CA THR A 70 -1.09 11.97 -12.17
C THR A 70 -0.52 10.56 -12.17
N LEU A 71 -0.60 9.84 -11.04
CA LEU A 71 -0.07 8.48 -10.90
C LEU A 71 -1.11 7.38 -11.13
N GLY A 72 -2.39 7.62 -10.80
CA GLY A 72 -3.45 6.61 -10.95
C GLY A 72 -3.99 6.47 -12.37
N GLY A 73 -3.65 7.42 -13.27
CA GLY A 73 -4.01 7.36 -14.68
C GLY A 73 -5.45 7.75 -14.98
N GLU A 74 -5.90 7.40 -16.18
CA GLU A 74 -7.25 7.69 -16.65
C GLU A 74 -8.29 6.85 -15.90
N VAL A 75 -9.33 7.50 -15.38
CA VAL A 75 -10.42 6.84 -14.67
C VAL A 75 -11.42 6.31 -15.69
N THR A 76 -11.61 5.00 -15.72
CA THR A 76 -12.59 4.34 -16.60
C THR A 76 -13.53 3.45 -15.78
N PRO A 77 -14.76 3.21 -16.27
CA PRO A 77 -15.70 2.32 -15.58
C PRO A 77 -15.41 0.82 -15.78
N GLN A 78 -14.35 0.44 -16.51
CA GLN A 78 -14.13 -0.93 -17.01
C GLN A 78 -14.20 -2.01 -15.92
N TYR A 79 -13.76 -1.71 -14.69
CA TYR A 79 -13.69 -2.67 -13.59
C TYR A 79 -14.69 -2.39 -12.47
N TRP A 80 -15.55 -1.38 -12.63
CA TRP A 80 -16.45 -0.96 -11.56
C TRP A 80 -17.87 -1.42 -11.83
N THR A 81 -18.62 -1.63 -10.75
CA THR A 81 -20.01 -2.07 -10.86
C THR A 81 -20.90 -0.85 -11.09
N LYS A 82 -21.62 -0.82 -12.21
CA LYS A 82 -22.66 0.19 -12.45
C LYS A 82 -23.83 -0.05 -11.50
N ILE A 83 -24.17 0.93 -10.66
CA ILE A 83 -25.22 0.81 -9.64
C ILE A 83 -26.47 1.65 -9.93
N ALA A 84 -26.37 2.67 -10.81
CA ALA A 84 -27.52 3.50 -11.14
C ALA A 84 -27.38 4.17 -12.52
N THR A 85 -28.51 4.63 -13.05
CA THR A 85 -28.59 5.54 -14.19
C THR A 85 -29.67 6.58 -13.92
N ASN A 86 -29.33 7.85 -14.06
CA ASN A 86 -30.26 8.96 -13.96
C ASN A 86 -30.13 9.84 -15.21
N GLY A 87 -31.03 9.65 -16.17
CA GLY A 87 -30.90 10.24 -17.51
C GLY A 87 -29.61 9.77 -18.17
N ASN A 88 -28.72 10.71 -18.48
CA ASN A 88 -27.41 10.45 -19.10
C ASN A 88 -26.27 10.27 -18.08
N ILE A 89 -26.55 10.28 -16.77
CA ILE A 89 -25.55 10.09 -15.73
C ILE A 89 -25.55 8.63 -15.31
N GLU A 90 -24.37 8.01 -15.38
CA GLU A 90 -24.14 6.65 -14.88
C GLU A 90 -23.33 6.72 -13.57
N THR A 91 -23.74 5.91 -12.59
CA THR A 91 -23.02 5.82 -11.31
C THR A 91 -22.40 4.44 -11.18
N TYR A 92 -21.12 4.43 -10.84
CA TYR A 92 -20.32 3.23 -10.65
C TYR A 92 -19.79 3.17 -9.21
N GLN A 93 -19.61 1.97 -8.69
CA GLN A 93 -19.14 1.73 -7.33
C GLN A 93 -18.13 0.58 -7.31
N ASP A 94 -17.14 0.76 -6.45
CA ASP A 94 -16.22 -0.27 -5.98
C ASP A 94 -15.92 -0.04 -4.49
N LYS A 95 -15.24 -0.98 -3.82
CA LYS A 95 -14.96 -0.92 -2.38
C LYS A 95 -13.53 -1.29 -2.05
N LEU A 96 -12.97 -0.59 -1.07
CA LEU A 96 -11.80 -1.02 -0.31
C LEU A 96 -12.28 -1.46 1.07
N GLU A 97 -12.20 -2.75 1.35
CA GLU A 97 -12.70 -3.35 2.60
C GLU A 97 -11.54 -3.80 3.49
N PHE A 98 -11.67 -3.58 4.80
CA PHE A 98 -10.71 -4.01 5.81
C PHE A 98 -11.44 -4.83 6.87
N GLU A 99 -11.05 -6.10 7.05
CA GLU A 99 -11.60 -6.91 8.15
C GLU A 99 -11.02 -6.49 9.51
N TYR A 100 -9.72 -6.18 9.55
CA TYR A 100 -9.05 -5.72 10.75
C TYR A 100 -7.81 -4.90 10.45
N VAL A 101 -7.39 -4.13 11.45
CA VAL A 101 -6.07 -3.50 11.54
C VAL A 101 -5.51 -3.85 12.90
N ARG A 102 -4.26 -4.33 12.97
CA ARG A 102 -3.59 -4.68 14.22
C ARG A 102 -2.19 -4.09 14.21
N VAL A 103 -1.79 -3.57 15.37
CA VAL A 103 -0.46 -2.99 15.59
C VAL A 103 0.14 -3.66 16.82
N TYR A 104 1.40 -4.05 16.72
CA TYR A 104 2.15 -4.72 17.78
C TYR A 104 3.45 -3.94 18.04
N GLN A 105 4.01 -4.10 19.24
CA GLN A 105 5.30 -3.56 19.66
C GLN A 105 6.12 -4.66 20.34
#